data_AF-A0A1I6VLK6-F1
#
_entry.id   AF-A0A1I6VLK6-F1
#
_cell.length_a   1.000
_cell.length_b   1.000
_cell.length_c   1.000
_cell.angle_alpha   90.00
_cell.angle_beta   90.00
_cell.angle_gamma   90.00
#
_symmetry.space_group_name_H-M   'P 1'
#
loop_
_entity.id
_entity.type
_entity.pdbx_description
1 polymer ?
#
loop_
_entity_poly.entity_id
_entity_poly.type
_entity_poly.pdbx_seq_one_letter_code
_entity_poly.pdbx_strand_id
1 'polypeptide(L)'
;MLFGVGVGILLRSTPKLKHTGKVIMVVIYALLFLLGKEAGEDDRIMSSLDTLGVQALLLTLGAVVGSALCAKLVYNLFFKKHEG
;
A
#
# COMPACT_ATOMS: atom_id res chain seq x y z
N MET A 1 13.33 -10.34 -8.87
CA MET A 1 13.63 -9.25 -7.90
C MET A 1 14.92 -8.52 -8.23
N LEU A 2 16.07 -9.21 -8.27
CA LEU A 2 17.37 -8.58 -8.56
C LEU A 2 17.43 -7.86 -9.91
N PHE A 3 16.82 -8.43 -10.95
CA PHE A 3 16.80 -7.83 -12.29
C PHE A 3 16.00 -6.50 -12.33
N GLY A 4 14.85 -6.44 -11.66
CA GLY A 4 14.04 -5.21 -11.57
C GLY A 4 14.73 -4.12 -10.74
N VAL A 5 15.42 -4.50 -9.66
CA VAL A 5 16.22 -3.57 -8.86
C VAL A 5 17.42 -3.05 -9.65
N GLY A 6 18.12 -3.93 -10.38
CA GLY A 6 19.25 -3.55 -11.24
C GLY A 6 18.85 -2.60 -12.35
N VAL A 7 17.75 -2.90 -13.06
CA VAL A 7 17.19 -2.01 -14.09
C VAL A 7 16.72 -0.68 -13.48
N GLY A 8 16.09 -0.70 -12.30
CA GLY A 8 15.65 0.52 -11.59
C GLY A 8 16.81 1.42 -11.16
N ILE A 9 17.93 0.84 -10.69
CA ILE A 9 19.14 1.59 -10.30
C ILE A 9 19.84 2.17 -11.54
N LEU A 10 19.93 1.39 -12.63
CA LEU A 10 20.53 1.86 -13.88
C LEU A 10 19.71 3.01 -14.50
N LEU A 11 18.38 2.89 -14.49
CA LEU A 11 17.49 3.96 -14.94
C LEU A 11 17.62 5.22 -14.07
N ARG A 12 17.70 5.09 -12.73
CA ARG A 12 17.81 6.22 -11.79
C ARG A 12 18.99 7.15 -12.06
N SER A 13 20.06 6.67 -12.71
CA SER A 13 21.24 7.47 -13.07
C SER A 13 20.96 8.49 -14.19
N THR A 14 19.83 8.36 -14.90
CA THR A 14 19.48 9.24 -16.04
C THR A 14 18.54 10.39 -15.59
N PRO A 15 18.92 11.68 -15.77
CA PRO A 15 18.12 12.83 -15.32
C PRO A 15 16.79 13.03 -16.08
N LYS A 16 16.54 12.24 -17.13
CA LYS A 16 15.31 12.29 -17.96
C LYS A 16 14.08 11.65 -17.29
N LEU A 17 14.25 11.02 -16.12
CA LEU A 17 13.20 10.32 -15.39
C LEU A 17 12.45 11.19 -14.37
N LYS A 18 12.33 12.50 -14.61
CA LYS A 18 11.43 13.37 -13.83
C LYS A 18 9.95 12.97 -13.94
N HIS A 19 9.58 12.09 -14.87
CA HIS A 19 8.19 11.67 -15.12
C HIS A 19 7.86 10.24 -14.68
N THR A 20 8.76 9.53 -13.98
CA THR A 20 8.50 8.17 -13.49
C THR A 20 7.25 8.09 -12.62
N GLY A 21 7.00 9.10 -11.78
CA GLY A 21 5.78 9.17 -10.96
C GLY A 21 4.49 9.21 -11.80
N LYS A 22 4.53 9.89 -12.96
CA LYS A 22 3.38 10.00 -13.87
C LYS A 22 3.11 8.67 -14.57
N VAL A 23 4.16 7.96 -14.97
CA VAL A 23 4.05 6.61 -15.56
C VAL A 23 3.49 5.62 -14.54
N ILE A 24 3.99 5.64 -13.29
CA ILE A 24 3.48 4.78 -12.22
C ILE A 24 1.99 5.04 -11.98
N MET A 25 1.57 6.31 -11.90
CA MET A 25 0.15 6.66 -11.73
C MET A 25 -0.73 6.12 -12.85
N VAL A 26 -0.32 6.28 -14.12
CA VAL A 26 -1.06 5.73 -15.27
C VAL A 26 -1.16 4.21 -15.18
N VAL A 27 -0.08 3.53 -14.80
CA VAL A 27 -0.08 2.07 -14.62
C VAL A 27 -0.99 1.65 -13.46
N ILE A 28 -0.96 2.36 -12.32
CA ILE A 28 -1.86 2.10 -11.20
C ILE A 28 -3.31 2.24 -11.66
N TYR A 29 -3.67 3.29 -12.40
CA TYR A 29 -5.03 3.44 -12.92
C TYR A 29 -5.41 2.33 -13.90
N ALA A 30 -4.51 1.91 -14.79
CA ALA A 30 -4.76 0.80 -15.70
C ALA A 30 -4.98 -0.52 -14.93
N LEU A 31 -4.18 -0.79 -13.91
CA LEU A 31 -4.32 -1.96 -13.05
C LEU A 31 -5.62 -1.91 -12.23
N LEU A 32 -5.97 -0.76 -11.66
CA LEU A 32 -7.23 -0.58 -10.93
C LEU A 32 -8.44 -0.77 -11.84
N PHE A 33 -8.37 -0.29 -13.09
CA PHE A 33 -9.41 -0.51 -14.07
C PHE A 33 -9.58 -1.99 -14.41
N LEU A 34 -8.47 -2.69 -14.65
CA LEU A 34 -8.48 -4.12 -14.96
C LEU A 34 -9.03 -4.93 -13.77
N LEU A 35 -8.57 -4.62 -12.55
CA LEU A 35 -9.05 -5.22 -11.31
C LEU A 35 -10.55 -4.96 -11.10
N GLY A 36 -11.02 -3.75 -11.35
CA GLY A 36 -12.44 -3.41 -11.24
C GLY A 36 -13.30 -4.20 -12.21
N LYS A 37 -12.82 -4.43 -13.44
CA LYS A 37 -13.50 -5.29 -14.41
C LYS A 37 -13.57 -6.73 -13.92
N GLU A 38 -12.43 -7.30 -13.54
CA GLU A 38 -12.33 -8.70 -13.10
C GLU A 38 -13.18 -8.96 -11.84
N ALA A 39 -13.18 -8.04 -10.88
CA ALA A 39 -13.98 -8.16 -9.67
C ALA A 39 -15.48 -7.89 -9.89
N GLY A 40 -15.84 -7.15 -10.94
CA GLY A 40 -17.23 -6.79 -11.26
C GLY A 40 -17.97 -7.81 -12.12
N GLU A 41 -17.27 -8.59 -12.94
CA GLU A 41 -17.85 -9.62 -13.81
C GLU A 41 -18.12 -10.94 -13.08
N ASP A 42 -17.53 -11.14 -11.90
CA ASP A 42 -17.71 -12.34 -11.08
C ASP A 42 -18.73 -12.11 -9.95
N ASP A 43 -19.94 -12.65 -10.12
CA ASP A 43 -21.02 -12.59 -9.13
C ASP A 43 -20.62 -13.17 -7.75
N ARG A 44 -19.68 -14.13 -7.71
CA ARG A 44 -19.17 -14.69 -6.44
C ARG A 44 -18.27 -13.69 -5.73
N ILE A 45 -17.46 -12.94 -6.47
CA ILE A 45 -16.66 -11.86 -5.91
C ILE A 45 -17.60 -10.77 -5.41
N MET A 46 -18.53 -10.28 -6.24
CA MET A 46 -19.48 -9.21 -5.88
C MET A 46 -20.33 -9.54 -4.63
N SER A 47 -20.85 -10.77 -4.53
CA SER A 47 -21.60 -11.21 -3.34
C SER A 47 -20.70 -11.40 -2.11
N SER A 48 -19.44 -11.78 -2.30
CA SER A 48 -18.47 -11.91 -1.21
C SER A 48 -17.85 -10.58 -0.81
N LEU A 49 -17.94 -9.52 -1.64
CA LEU A 49 -17.40 -8.19 -1.35
C LEU A 49 -18.00 -7.57 -0.10
N ASP A 50 -19.26 -7.86 0.22
CA ASP A 50 -19.87 -7.39 1.47
C ASP A 50 -19.14 -7.99 2.69
N THR A 51 -18.93 -9.31 2.67
CA THR A 51 -18.24 -10.01 3.75
C THR A 51 -16.74 -9.68 3.79
N LEU A 52 -16.07 -9.66 2.63
CA LEU A 52 -14.66 -9.27 2.48
C LEU A 52 -14.44 -7.81 2.87
N GLY A 53 -15.39 -6.93 2.54
CA GLY A 53 -15.34 -5.50 2.85
C GLY A 53 -15.43 -5.26 4.35
N VAL A 54 -16.36 -5.93 5.04
CA VAL A 54 -16.46 -5.85 6.50
C VAL A 54 -15.21 -6.42 7.19
N GLN A 55 -14.69 -7.56 6.71
CA GLN A 55 -13.44 -8.13 7.23
C GLN A 55 -12.25 -7.20 7.01
N ALA A 56 -12.12 -6.62 5.82
CA ALA A 56 -11.07 -5.67 5.48
C ALA A 56 -11.18 -4.38 6.31
N LEU A 57 -12.39 -3.90 6.58
CA LEU A 57 -12.63 -2.74 7.44
C LEU A 57 -12.20 -3.04 8.88
N LEU A 58 -12.61 -4.17 9.44
CA LEU A 58 -12.18 -4.58 10.80
C LEU A 58 -10.66 -4.77 10.87
N LEU A 59 -10.06 -5.41 9.86
CA LEU A 59 -8.62 -5.62 9.78
C LEU A 59 -7.85 -4.30 9.69
N THR A 60 -8.30 -3.36 8.86
CA THR A 60 -7.65 -2.05 8.71
C THR A 60 -7.79 -1.19 9.95
N LEU A 61 -8.98 -1.15 10.57
CA LEU A 61 -9.18 -0.47 11.85
C LEU A 61 -8.28 -1.06 12.94
N GLY A 62 -8.24 -2.39 13.05
CA GLY A 62 -7.36 -3.09 13.99
C GLY A 62 -5.88 -2.80 13.72
N ALA A 63 -5.46 -2.82 12.46
CA ALA A 63 -4.08 -2.53 12.05
C ALA A 63 -3.69 -1.07 12.33
N VAL A 64 -4.56 -0.10 12.03
CA VAL A 64 -4.31 1.33 12.27
C VAL A 64 -4.23 1.60 13.78
N VAL A 65 -5.19 1.11 14.55
CA VAL A 65 -5.19 1.27 16.02
C VAL A 65 -3.98 0.57 16.63
N GLY A 66 -3.67 -0.66 16.21
CA GLY A 66 -2.49 -1.40 16.66
C GLY A 66 -1.17 -0.70 16.32
N SER A 67 -1.04 -0.19 15.09
CA SER A 67 0.14 0.56 14.66
C SER A 67 0.29 1.87 15.44
N ALA A 68 -0.81 2.59 15.69
CA ALA A 68 -0.79 3.82 16.48
C ALA A 68 -0.44 3.56 17.96
N LEU A 69 -0.98 2.50 18.55
CA LEU A 69 -0.65 2.08 19.91
C LEU A 69 0.82 1.65 20.03
N CYS A 70 1.33 0.90 19.06
CA CYS A 70 2.73 0.49 19.03
C CYS A 70 3.66 1.71 18.89
N ALA A 71 3.34 2.64 17.99
CA ALA A 71 4.07 3.90 17.86
C ALA A 71 4.07 4.70 19.16
N LYS A 72 2.92 4.77 19.86
CA LYS A 72 2.81 5.42 21.18
C LYS A 72 3.63 4.70 22.25
N LEU A 73 3.64 3.37 22.28
CA LEU A 73 4.46 2.59 23.22
C LEU A 73 5.95 2.81 22.97
N VAL A 74 6.39 2.74 21.71
CA VAL A 74 7.79 3.01 21.33
C VAL A 74 8.18 4.42 21.72
N TYR A 75 7.34 5.42 21.43
CA TYR A 75 7.57 6.79 21.85
C TYR A 75 7.68 6.91 23.38
N ASN A 76 6.77 6.30 24.12
CA ASN A 76 6.76 6.41 25.58
C ASN A 76 7.88 5.59 26.27
N LEU A 77 8.45 4.58 25.62
CA LEU A 77 9.57 3.78 26.15
C LEU A 77 10.95 4.37 25.79
N PHE A 78 11.12 4.85 24.56
CA PHE A 78 12.39 5.40 24.08
C PHE A 78 12.53 6.90 24.36
N PHE A 79 11.48 7.71 24.15
CA PHE A 79 11.58 9.16 24.33
C PHE A 79 11.31 9.61 25.77
N LYS A 80 10.43 8.94 26.53
CA LYS A 80 10.18 9.31 27.94
C LYS A 80 11.38 9.01 28.86
N LYS A 81 12.36 8.22 28.42
CA LYS A 81 13.60 7.93 29.17
C LYS A 81 14.69 8.99 28.96
N HIS A 82 14.49 9.94 28.05
CA HIS A 82 15.44 11.02 27.77
C HIS A 82 15.08 12.36 28.45
N GLU A 83 14.01 12.41 29.26
CA GLU A 83 13.58 13.59 30.04
C GLU A 83 13.49 13.31 31.56
N GLY A 84 14.16 12.27 32.07
CA GLY A 84 14.20 11.94 33.50
C GLY A 84 15.63 11.80 34.01
#